data_AF-A0A8J5Q5B8-F1
#
_entry.id   AF-A0A8J5Q5B8-F1
#
_cell.length_a   1.000
_cell.length_b   1.000
_cell.length_c   1.000
_cell.angle_alpha   90.00
_cell.angle_beta   90.00
_cell.angle_gamma   90.00
#
_symmetry.space_group_name_H-M   'P 1'
#
loop_
_entity.id
_entity.type
_entity.pdbx_description
1 polymer ?
#
loop_
_entity_poly.entity_id
_entity_poly.type
_entity_poly.pdbx_seq_one_letter_code
_entity_poly.pdbx_strand_id
1 'polypeptide(L)'
;MTPLFSDYTEANNQSFGWLKSTFDVFDASQRRSEIGLESAQGLIIVSFVLLNLEGVSSRARNCFFNSITICRELGLHRLDHPHNPPSVQIPQLSPLKMETARRVWWYLIGTDAMISRFPGPHEGTYLINPRQMNVRKPLNADDEDLVEGQELVGKPINCSTNMSYFLQRVRLAEVVRNFTDRVPLTNSSNPDVHSYDLVLEVDAAIGQFIEDLPPFLKFNTDEPQQLPATDTHKKPGLIIQRHVMNVFVHGQRCKLHLPYLARGAVEPTYARSRRVCLDSARMVIQTEHQLEKEATTFNSTRLRLCLVLHSVFIASIVLILDFCLGADADEKDQRRQDLLEAWDILEAAKELSRPTARIQDLLTQVMKKHKVTLPVGKERQRPVGCENLPPTPSSSTAMLSNGTTPNDAIASVQELSDMGLNMDLEGMDWENLLWGLEAPLF
;
A
#
# COMPACT_ATOMS: atom_id res chain seq x y z
N MET A 1 33.18 0.53 -11.95
CA MET A 1 32.02 0.36 -12.85
C MET A 1 31.60 1.75 -13.30
N THR A 2 31.56 2.02 -14.60
CA THR A 2 31.00 3.27 -15.13
C THR A 2 29.49 3.25 -14.85
N PRO A 3 28.91 4.28 -14.22
CA PRO A 3 27.48 4.29 -13.94
C PRO A 3 26.70 4.31 -15.26
N LEU A 4 25.60 3.55 -15.33
CA LEU A 4 24.75 3.46 -16.52
C LEU A 4 24.14 4.82 -16.91
N PHE A 5 23.94 5.69 -15.93
CA PHE A 5 23.44 7.06 -16.08
C PHE A 5 24.36 8.04 -15.37
N SER A 6 24.41 9.28 -15.85
CA SER A 6 25.19 10.36 -15.24
C SER A 6 24.66 10.76 -13.87
N ASP A 7 23.33 10.74 -13.70
CA ASP A 7 22.63 11.08 -12.47
C ASP A 7 21.25 10.39 -12.43
N TYR A 8 20.53 10.58 -11.31
CA TYR A 8 19.18 10.01 -11.14
C TYR A 8 18.13 10.68 -12.03
N THR A 9 18.34 11.92 -12.47
CA THR A 9 17.41 12.65 -13.33
C THR A 9 17.40 12.03 -14.71
N GLU A 10 18.58 11.73 -15.26
CA GLU A 10 18.70 11.01 -16.53
C GLU A 10 18.11 9.60 -16.43
N ALA A 11 18.38 8.88 -15.34
CA ALA A 11 17.75 7.57 -15.10
C ALA A 11 16.20 7.65 -15.08
N ASN A 12 15.64 8.65 -14.41
CA ASN A 12 14.18 8.86 -14.38
C ASN A 12 13.63 9.22 -15.76
N ASN A 13 14.32 10.05 -16.55
CA ASN A 13 13.89 10.43 -17.90
C ASN A 13 13.81 9.22 -18.84
N GLN A 14 14.75 8.27 -18.71
CA GLN A 14 14.79 7.07 -19.53
C GLN A 14 13.71 6.04 -19.16
N SER A 15 13.20 6.07 -17.91
CA SER A 15 12.18 5.12 -17.43
C SER A 15 10.91 5.12 -18.29
N PHE A 16 10.48 6.29 -18.80
CA PHE A 16 9.33 6.40 -19.71
C PHE A 16 9.60 5.75 -21.07
N GLY A 17 10.82 5.87 -21.58
CA GLY A 17 11.26 5.19 -22.80
C GLY A 17 11.18 3.68 -22.65
N TRP A 18 11.68 3.14 -21.54
CA TRP A 18 11.60 1.71 -21.24
C TRP A 18 10.15 1.22 -21.08
N LEU A 19 9.31 2.00 -20.41
CA LEU A 19 7.89 1.68 -20.27
C LEU A 19 7.21 1.60 -21.65
N LYS A 20 7.45 2.59 -22.52
CA LYS A 20 6.92 2.61 -23.88
C LYS A 20 7.40 1.40 -24.69
N SER A 21 8.70 1.14 -24.72
CA SER A 21 9.25 -0.01 -25.43
C SER A 21 8.70 -1.34 -24.91
N THR A 22 8.43 -1.44 -23.61
CA THR A 22 7.81 -2.64 -23.03
C THR A 22 6.40 -2.83 -23.56
N PHE A 23 5.60 -1.77 -23.68
CA PHE A 23 4.27 -1.85 -24.31
C PHE A 23 4.33 -2.23 -25.79
N ASP A 24 5.31 -1.71 -26.54
CA ASP A 24 5.50 -2.07 -27.95
C ASP A 24 5.78 -3.58 -28.12
N VAL A 25 6.61 -4.16 -27.23
CA VAL A 25 6.88 -5.61 -27.21
C VAL A 25 5.63 -6.41 -26.85
N PHE A 26 4.86 -5.97 -25.85
CA PHE A 26 3.62 -6.64 -25.48
C PHE A 26 2.57 -6.61 -26.59
N ASP A 27 2.38 -5.47 -27.26
CA ASP A 27 1.46 -5.31 -28.38
C ASP A 27 1.87 -6.20 -29.56
N ALA A 28 3.17 -6.30 -29.85
CA ALA A 28 3.68 -7.22 -30.86
C ALA A 28 3.44 -8.70 -30.49
N SER A 29 3.69 -9.09 -29.24
CA SER A 29 3.48 -10.46 -28.74
C SER A 29 1.99 -10.84 -28.76
N GLN A 30 1.11 -9.94 -28.32
CA GLN A 30 -0.34 -10.13 -28.32
C GLN A 30 -0.88 -10.31 -29.74
N ARG A 31 -0.42 -9.52 -30.72
CA ARG A 31 -0.80 -9.69 -32.14
C ARG A 31 -0.39 -11.05 -32.70
N ARG A 32 0.64 -11.68 -32.15
CA ARG A 32 1.11 -13.01 -32.54
C ARG A 32 0.44 -14.14 -31.76
N SER A 33 -0.45 -13.82 -30.82
CA SER A 33 -1.05 -14.79 -29.89
C SER A 33 0.01 -15.59 -29.12
N GLU A 34 1.16 -14.98 -28.85
CA GLU A 34 2.21 -15.60 -28.05
C GLU A 34 1.83 -15.51 -26.57
N ILE A 35 1.70 -16.66 -25.91
CA ILE A 35 1.35 -16.76 -24.50
C ILE A 35 2.49 -17.51 -23.80
N GLY A 36 3.08 -16.90 -22.77
CA GLY A 36 4.21 -17.44 -22.03
C GLY A 36 4.24 -16.95 -20.59
N LEU A 37 4.92 -17.71 -19.72
CA LEU A 37 5.05 -17.35 -18.31
C LEU A 37 5.81 -16.03 -18.16
N GLU A 38 6.80 -15.83 -19.01
CA GLU A 38 7.63 -14.64 -19.11
C GLU A 38 6.80 -13.40 -19.49
N SER A 39 5.79 -13.55 -20.36
CA SER A 39 4.85 -12.47 -20.69
C SER A 39 4.02 -12.07 -19.48
N ALA A 40 3.52 -13.04 -18.70
CA ALA A 40 2.82 -12.74 -17.44
C ALA A 40 3.73 -12.06 -16.42
N GLN A 41 4.95 -12.54 -16.24
CA GLN A 41 5.94 -11.94 -15.34
C GLN A 41 6.28 -10.51 -15.75
N GLY A 42 6.48 -10.25 -17.04
CA GLY A 42 6.73 -8.91 -17.55
C GLY A 42 5.57 -7.95 -17.28
N LEU A 43 4.32 -8.38 -17.51
CA LEU A 43 3.14 -7.56 -17.18
C LEU A 43 2.98 -7.34 -15.68
N ILE A 44 3.34 -8.31 -14.84
CA ILE A 44 3.37 -8.16 -13.38
C ILE A 44 4.39 -7.09 -12.97
N ILE A 45 5.59 -7.11 -13.55
CA ILE A 45 6.64 -6.13 -13.27
C ILE A 45 6.20 -4.74 -13.73
N VAL A 46 5.64 -4.62 -14.95
CA VAL A 46 5.11 -3.35 -15.46
C VAL A 46 3.98 -2.84 -14.57
N SER A 47 3.05 -3.70 -14.18
CA SER A 47 1.97 -3.34 -13.26
C SER A 47 2.52 -2.88 -11.92
N PHE A 48 3.52 -3.54 -11.36
CA PHE A 48 4.19 -3.11 -10.13
C PHE A 48 4.85 -1.73 -10.30
N VAL A 49 5.58 -1.50 -11.39
CA VAL A 49 6.19 -0.19 -11.67
C VAL A 49 5.11 0.89 -11.78
N LEU A 50 4.04 0.63 -12.53
CA LEU A 50 2.92 1.54 -12.68
C LEU A 50 2.17 1.77 -11.37
N LEU A 51 2.02 0.77 -10.51
CA LEU A 51 1.41 0.96 -9.20
C LEU A 51 2.20 1.95 -8.34
N ASN A 52 3.53 1.93 -8.44
CA ASN A 52 4.40 2.77 -7.61
C ASN A 52 4.71 4.13 -8.25
N LEU A 53 4.66 4.24 -9.58
CA LEU A 53 4.73 5.51 -10.28
C LEU A 53 3.39 6.23 -10.26
N GLU A 54 2.32 5.47 -10.50
CA GLU A 54 1.01 5.98 -10.85
C GLU A 54 -0.13 5.63 -9.90
N GLY A 55 0.15 5.00 -8.76
CA GLY A 55 -0.92 4.47 -7.92
C GLY A 55 -1.80 3.44 -8.64
N VAL A 56 -3.05 3.26 -8.18
CA VAL A 56 -3.97 2.25 -8.74
C VAL A 56 -4.66 2.77 -10.00
N SER A 57 -3.87 3.15 -11.01
CA SER A 57 -4.35 3.67 -12.28
C SER A 57 -5.01 2.59 -13.15
N SER A 58 -5.85 3.00 -14.10
CA SER A 58 -6.45 2.06 -15.07
C SER A 58 -5.39 1.33 -15.90
N ARG A 59 -4.25 1.97 -16.18
CA ARG A 59 -3.14 1.35 -16.91
C ARG A 59 -2.46 0.26 -16.07
N ALA A 60 -2.17 0.55 -14.79
CA ALA A 60 -1.62 -0.41 -13.85
C ALA A 60 -2.54 -1.65 -13.69
N ARG A 61 -3.86 -1.42 -13.57
CA ARG A 61 -4.89 -2.45 -13.49
C ARG A 61 -4.99 -3.27 -14.77
N ASN A 62 -4.97 -2.64 -15.95
CA ASN A 62 -5.05 -3.36 -17.22
C ASN A 62 -3.86 -4.31 -17.41
N CYS A 63 -2.64 -3.87 -17.09
CA CYS A 63 -1.47 -4.75 -17.10
C CYS A 63 -1.65 -5.93 -16.13
N PHE A 64 -2.15 -5.65 -14.92
CA PHE A 64 -2.43 -6.67 -13.91
C PHE A 64 -3.47 -7.69 -14.40
N PHE A 65 -4.61 -7.24 -14.91
CA PHE A 65 -5.69 -8.11 -15.39
C PHE A 65 -5.25 -8.94 -16.60
N ASN A 66 -4.49 -8.36 -17.52
CA ASN A 66 -3.92 -9.11 -18.65
C ASN A 66 -2.96 -10.21 -18.17
N SER A 67 -2.18 -9.96 -17.12
CA SER A 67 -1.32 -11.02 -16.53
C SER A 67 -2.14 -12.17 -15.92
N ILE A 68 -3.30 -11.88 -15.30
CA ILE A 68 -4.23 -12.89 -14.81
C ILE A 68 -4.79 -13.72 -15.98
N THR A 69 -5.19 -13.07 -17.06
CA THR A 69 -5.69 -13.73 -18.27
C THR A 69 -4.64 -14.69 -18.84
N ILE A 70 -3.40 -14.23 -19.05
CA ILE A 70 -2.29 -15.07 -19.53
C ILE A 70 -2.06 -16.26 -18.58
N CYS A 71 -2.04 -16.04 -17.27
CA CYS A 71 -1.85 -17.12 -16.30
C CYS A 71 -3.01 -18.15 -16.33
N ARG A 72 -4.25 -17.71 -16.61
CA ARG A 72 -5.39 -18.60 -16.77
C ARG A 72 -5.32 -19.42 -18.05
N GLU A 73 -4.93 -18.81 -19.17
CA GLU A 73 -4.70 -19.49 -20.46
C GLU A 73 -3.59 -20.56 -20.35
N LEU A 74 -2.52 -20.26 -19.61
CA LEU A 74 -1.46 -21.21 -19.29
C LEU A 74 -1.88 -22.27 -18.25
N GLY A 75 -3.06 -22.15 -17.66
CA GLY A 75 -3.62 -23.09 -16.70
C GLY A 75 -3.06 -22.99 -15.27
N LEU A 76 -2.31 -21.94 -14.92
CA LEU A 76 -1.62 -21.84 -13.61
C LEU A 76 -2.56 -21.99 -12.41
N HIS A 77 -3.82 -21.57 -12.53
CA HIS A 77 -4.85 -21.77 -11.51
C HIS A 77 -5.11 -23.25 -11.17
N ARG A 78 -4.67 -24.21 -11.99
CA ARG A 78 -4.84 -25.66 -11.80
C ARG A 78 -3.51 -26.39 -11.66
N LEU A 79 -2.44 -25.67 -11.34
CA LEU A 79 -1.07 -26.20 -11.37
C LEU A 79 -0.89 -27.50 -10.58
N ASP A 80 -1.52 -27.61 -9.41
CA ASP A 80 -1.45 -28.78 -8.54
C ASP A 80 -2.75 -29.62 -8.57
N HIS A 81 -3.60 -29.44 -9.59
CA HIS A 81 -4.81 -30.25 -9.77
C HIS A 81 -4.44 -31.69 -10.21
N PRO A 82 -5.02 -32.74 -9.60
CA PRO A 82 -4.65 -34.14 -9.88
C PRO A 82 -5.01 -34.60 -11.31
N HIS A 83 -5.96 -33.91 -11.96
CA HIS A 83 -6.40 -34.20 -13.33
C HIS A 83 -6.28 -32.95 -14.20
N ASN A 84 -5.16 -32.82 -14.91
CA ASN A 84 -4.99 -31.75 -15.90
C ASN A 84 -5.47 -32.25 -17.27
N PRO A 85 -6.33 -31.49 -17.96
CA PRO A 85 -6.77 -31.86 -19.30
C PRO A 85 -5.58 -31.82 -20.28
N PRO A 86 -5.60 -32.60 -21.38
CA PRO A 86 -4.49 -32.64 -22.35
C PRO A 86 -4.14 -31.29 -22.98
N SER A 87 -5.08 -30.34 -22.99
CA SER A 87 -4.90 -28.99 -23.50
C SER A 87 -4.00 -28.11 -22.63
N VAL A 88 -3.71 -28.52 -21.40
CA VAL A 88 -2.92 -27.76 -20.44
C VAL A 88 -1.52 -28.35 -20.38
N GLN A 89 -0.52 -27.58 -20.82
CA GLN A 89 0.88 -28.03 -20.91
C GLN A 89 1.61 -28.16 -19.55
N ILE A 90 0.91 -27.92 -18.43
CA ILE A 90 1.44 -28.03 -17.05
C ILE A 90 2.19 -29.35 -16.77
N PRO A 91 1.75 -30.53 -17.25
CA PRO A 91 2.44 -31.79 -16.96
C PRO A 91 3.89 -31.88 -17.44
N GLN A 92 4.38 -30.94 -18.26
CA GLN A 92 5.76 -30.92 -18.78
C GLN A 92 6.68 -29.90 -18.08
N LEU A 93 6.19 -29.18 -17.07
CA LEU A 93 7.02 -28.20 -16.36
C LEU A 93 7.98 -28.89 -15.40
N SER A 94 9.23 -28.45 -15.39
CA SER A 94 10.22 -28.89 -14.41
C SER A 94 9.82 -28.47 -12.98
N PRO A 95 10.32 -29.13 -11.92
CA PRO A 95 10.03 -28.75 -10.53
C PRO A 95 10.30 -27.27 -10.25
N LEU A 96 11.38 -26.71 -10.79
CA LEU A 96 11.73 -25.30 -10.64
C LEU A 96 10.71 -24.40 -11.34
N LYS A 97 10.34 -24.72 -12.59
CA LYS A 97 9.31 -23.96 -13.32
C LYS A 97 7.94 -24.03 -12.64
N MET A 98 7.60 -25.17 -12.04
CA MET A 98 6.39 -25.32 -11.22
C MET A 98 6.43 -24.39 -10.02
N GLU A 99 7.54 -24.35 -9.28
CA GLU A 99 7.69 -23.43 -8.14
C GLU A 99 7.61 -21.96 -8.57
N THR A 100 8.26 -21.59 -9.68
CA THR A 100 8.14 -20.25 -10.27
C THR A 100 6.69 -19.92 -10.63
N ALA A 101 5.96 -20.85 -11.25
CA ALA A 101 4.55 -20.68 -11.59
C ALA A 101 3.66 -20.51 -10.34
N ARG A 102 3.94 -21.23 -9.24
CA ARG A 102 3.25 -21.01 -7.95
C ARG A 102 3.49 -19.61 -7.44
N ARG A 103 4.74 -19.14 -7.44
CA ARG A 103 5.09 -17.79 -6.99
C ARG A 103 4.39 -16.71 -7.80
N VAL A 104 4.34 -16.86 -9.13
CA VAL A 104 3.59 -15.96 -10.04
C VAL A 104 2.10 -15.96 -9.70
N TRP A 105 1.47 -17.13 -9.59
CA TRP A 105 0.04 -17.21 -9.31
C TRP A 105 -0.34 -16.63 -7.94
N TRP A 106 0.44 -16.95 -6.90
CA TRP A 106 0.21 -16.41 -5.55
C TRP A 106 0.54 -14.91 -5.43
N TYR A 107 1.45 -14.38 -6.25
CA TYR A 107 1.66 -12.94 -6.35
C TYR A 107 0.38 -12.25 -6.84
N LEU A 108 -0.26 -12.80 -7.88
CA LEU A 108 -1.50 -12.26 -8.42
C LEU A 108 -2.63 -12.32 -7.38
N ILE A 109 -2.84 -13.45 -6.73
CA ILE A 109 -3.87 -13.59 -5.68
C ILE A 109 -3.66 -12.56 -4.57
N GLY A 110 -2.43 -12.49 -4.05
CA GLY A 110 -2.12 -11.57 -2.95
C GLY A 110 -2.37 -10.12 -3.35
N THR A 111 -1.91 -9.73 -4.55
CA THR A 111 -2.07 -8.38 -5.08
C THR A 111 -3.53 -8.03 -5.31
N ASP A 112 -4.30 -8.90 -5.97
CA ASP A 112 -5.71 -8.74 -6.28
C ASP A 112 -6.56 -8.53 -5.01
N ALA A 113 -6.30 -9.31 -3.97
CA ALA A 113 -6.94 -9.14 -2.68
C ALA A 113 -6.57 -7.81 -1.99
N MET A 114 -5.30 -7.38 -2.02
CA MET A 114 -4.90 -6.13 -1.37
C MET A 114 -5.43 -4.90 -2.12
N ILE A 115 -5.41 -4.89 -3.45
CA ILE A 115 -5.95 -3.77 -4.24
C ILE A 115 -7.47 -3.64 -4.09
N SER A 116 -8.19 -4.70 -3.73
CA SER A 116 -9.63 -4.63 -3.39
C SER A 116 -9.93 -3.70 -2.22
N ARG A 117 -8.93 -3.39 -1.38
CA ARG A 117 -9.03 -2.44 -0.27
C ARG A 117 -8.49 -1.07 -0.61
N PHE A 118 -8.02 -0.83 -1.83
CA PHE A 118 -7.72 0.53 -2.25
C PHE A 118 -9.01 1.25 -2.63
N PRO A 119 -9.17 2.51 -2.23
CA PRO A 119 -10.33 3.28 -2.68
C PRO A 119 -10.39 3.35 -4.21
N GLY A 120 -11.58 3.42 -4.79
CA GLY A 120 -11.78 3.49 -6.24
C GLY A 120 -12.91 2.60 -6.76
N PRO A 121 -13.10 2.48 -8.08
CA PRO A 121 -14.27 1.81 -8.68
C PRO A 121 -14.23 0.29 -8.51
N HIS A 122 -13.07 -0.22 -8.12
CA HIS A 122 -12.84 -1.63 -7.86
C HIS A 122 -12.74 -1.93 -6.36
N GLU A 123 -12.94 -0.93 -5.48
CA GLU A 123 -12.98 -1.16 -4.03
C GLU A 123 -14.06 -2.19 -3.71
N GLY A 124 -13.72 -3.14 -2.84
CA GLY A 124 -14.60 -4.24 -2.47
C GLY A 124 -14.67 -5.36 -3.51
N THR A 125 -13.88 -5.33 -4.59
CA THR A 125 -13.91 -6.35 -5.65
C THR A 125 -12.54 -6.97 -5.90
N TYR A 126 -12.50 -8.25 -6.26
CA TYR A 126 -11.29 -8.97 -6.67
C TYR A 126 -11.65 -9.99 -7.76
N LEU A 127 -10.69 -10.38 -8.61
CA LEU A 127 -10.90 -11.21 -9.80
C LEU A 127 -10.59 -12.70 -9.60
N ILE A 128 -9.75 -13.06 -8.65
CA ILE A 128 -9.28 -14.43 -8.44
C ILE A 128 -9.98 -15.03 -7.22
N ASN A 129 -11.02 -15.84 -7.47
CA ASN A 129 -11.66 -16.60 -6.41
C ASN A 129 -10.80 -17.82 -6.00
N PRO A 130 -10.37 -17.94 -4.73
CA PRO A 130 -9.56 -19.07 -4.26
C PRO A 130 -10.26 -20.42 -4.41
N ARG A 131 -11.59 -20.46 -4.48
CA ARG A 131 -12.37 -21.69 -4.71
C ARG A 131 -12.28 -22.18 -6.16
N GLN A 132 -11.73 -21.37 -7.06
CA GLN A 132 -11.57 -21.67 -8.49
C GLN A 132 -10.13 -22.05 -8.85
N MET A 133 -9.32 -22.42 -7.86
CA MET A 133 -7.92 -22.79 -8.07
C MET A 133 -7.51 -24.02 -7.26
N ASN A 134 -6.47 -24.71 -7.73
CA ASN A 134 -5.77 -25.77 -7.03
C ASN A 134 -4.26 -25.57 -7.24
N VAL A 135 -3.67 -24.78 -6.34
CA VAL A 135 -2.24 -24.42 -6.36
C VAL A 135 -1.74 -24.41 -4.92
N ARG A 136 -0.69 -25.18 -4.64
CA ARG A 136 -0.03 -25.21 -3.33
C ARG A 136 0.64 -23.86 -3.05
N LYS A 137 0.80 -23.52 -1.76
CA LYS A 137 1.55 -22.30 -1.38
C LYS A 137 3.03 -22.45 -1.80
N PRO A 138 3.72 -21.36 -2.18
CA PRO A 138 5.13 -21.42 -2.56
C PRO A 138 6.04 -21.81 -1.39
N LEU A 139 7.24 -22.25 -1.72
CA LEU A 139 8.24 -22.62 -0.72
C LEU A 139 8.86 -21.38 -0.06
N ASN A 140 9.18 -21.50 1.23
CA ASN A 140 10.06 -20.55 1.91
C ASN A 140 11.52 -20.88 1.58
N ALA A 141 12.01 -20.43 0.44
CA ALA A 141 13.37 -20.73 -0.02
C ALA A 141 13.99 -19.52 -0.72
N ASP A 142 15.31 -19.37 -0.61
CA ASP A 142 16.07 -18.43 -1.41
C ASP A 142 16.25 -18.99 -2.82
N ASP A 143 16.31 -18.12 -3.83
CA ASP A 143 16.39 -18.56 -5.24
C ASP A 143 17.66 -19.37 -5.51
N GLU A 144 18.77 -19.01 -4.85
CA GLU A 144 20.06 -19.71 -4.94
C GLU A 144 20.03 -21.14 -4.38
N ASP A 145 19.06 -21.44 -3.51
CA ASP A 145 18.88 -22.78 -2.93
C ASP A 145 18.04 -23.69 -3.85
N LEU A 146 17.39 -23.14 -4.88
CA LEU A 146 16.51 -23.88 -5.78
C LEU A 146 17.25 -24.33 -7.04
N VAL A 147 17.69 -25.58 -7.05
CA VAL A 147 18.48 -26.15 -8.17
C VAL A 147 17.64 -27.13 -8.99
N GLU A 148 17.63 -26.93 -10.31
CA GLU A 148 16.96 -27.82 -11.26
C GLU A 148 17.50 -29.26 -11.18
N GLY A 149 16.60 -30.24 -11.22
CA GLY A 149 16.94 -31.67 -11.08
C GLY A 149 17.19 -32.15 -9.64
N GLN A 150 17.11 -31.28 -8.64
CA GLN A 150 17.14 -31.65 -7.22
C GLN A 150 15.73 -31.55 -6.60
N GLU A 151 15.54 -32.22 -5.46
CA GLU A 151 14.32 -32.05 -4.69
C GLU A 151 14.26 -30.61 -4.12
N LEU A 152 13.18 -29.90 -4.42
CA LEU A 152 12.98 -28.53 -3.93
C LEU A 152 12.35 -28.59 -2.54
N VAL A 153 13.14 -28.22 -1.52
CA VAL A 153 12.72 -28.25 -0.12
C VAL A 153 12.69 -26.84 0.45
N GLY A 154 11.55 -26.45 1.02
CA GLY A 154 11.41 -25.17 1.71
C GLY A 154 12.02 -25.20 3.11
N LYS A 155 12.55 -24.07 3.57
CA LYS A 155 13.00 -23.86 4.95
C LYS A 155 11.78 -23.69 5.87
N PRO A 156 11.90 -23.96 7.18
CA PRO A 156 10.86 -23.62 8.16
C PRO A 156 10.47 -22.13 8.09
N ILE A 157 9.22 -21.78 8.40
CA ILE A 157 8.72 -20.39 8.28
C ILE A 157 9.45 -19.39 9.19
N ASN A 158 10.08 -19.88 10.27
CA ASN A 158 10.89 -19.10 11.21
C ASN A 158 12.34 -18.88 10.72
N CYS A 159 12.72 -19.45 9.57
CA CYS A 159 13.97 -19.16 8.90
C CYS A 159 13.76 -18.07 7.85
N SER A 160 14.52 -16.96 7.96
CA SER A 160 14.45 -15.85 7.02
C SER A 160 14.95 -16.25 5.63
N THR A 161 14.21 -15.87 4.58
CA THR A 161 14.56 -16.03 3.17
C THR A 161 14.09 -14.80 2.37
N ASN A 162 14.47 -14.74 1.09
CA ASN A 162 13.92 -13.78 0.13
C ASN A 162 12.39 -13.92 -0.04
N MET A 163 11.81 -15.08 0.27
CA MET A 163 10.37 -15.35 0.19
C MET A 163 9.60 -15.07 1.49
N SER A 164 10.27 -14.71 2.60
CA SER A 164 9.57 -14.55 3.88
C SER A 164 8.49 -13.46 3.85
N TYR A 165 8.80 -12.25 3.36
CA TYR A 165 7.82 -11.19 3.17
C TYR A 165 6.69 -11.63 2.23
N PHE A 166 7.02 -12.27 1.11
CA PHE A 166 6.03 -12.72 0.14
C PHE A 166 5.00 -13.66 0.78
N LEU A 167 5.47 -14.63 1.57
CA LEU A 167 4.59 -15.60 2.24
C LEU A 167 3.71 -14.93 3.30
N GLN A 168 4.25 -14.00 4.07
CA GLN A 168 3.45 -13.23 5.05
C GLN A 168 2.46 -12.28 4.35
N ARG A 169 2.84 -11.68 3.21
CA ARG A 169 1.96 -10.86 2.38
C ARG A 169 0.78 -11.67 1.85
N VAL A 170 1.02 -12.93 1.44
CA VAL A 170 -0.06 -13.87 1.06
C VAL A 170 -0.98 -14.16 2.24
N ARG A 171 -0.45 -14.44 3.45
CA ARG A 171 -1.26 -14.65 4.66
C ARG A 171 -2.11 -13.43 5.00
N LEU A 172 -1.55 -12.22 4.94
CA LEU A 172 -2.29 -10.98 5.19
C LEU A 172 -3.38 -10.76 4.13
N ALA A 173 -3.09 -11.05 2.86
CA ALA A 173 -4.08 -10.96 1.78
C ALA A 173 -5.26 -11.93 1.99
N GLU A 174 -5.05 -13.10 2.59
CA GLU A 174 -6.12 -14.02 2.97
C GLU A 174 -7.04 -13.40 4.05
N VAL A 175 -6.46 -12.71 5.05
CA VAL A 175 -7.23 -11.98 6.09
C VAL A 175 -8.04 -10.85 5.45
N VAL A 176 -7.40 -10.05 4.59
CA VAL A 176 -8.04 -8.94 3.87
C VAL A 176 -9.19 -9.42 2.99
N ARG A 177 -8.99 -10.49 2.21
CA ARG A 177 -10.04 -11.03 1.35
C ARG A 177 -11.24 -11.53 2.16
N ASN A 178 -11.00 -12.22 3.28
CA ASN A 178 -12.09 -12.66 4.16
C ASN A 178 -12.93 -11.49 4.67
N PHE A 179 -12.33 -10.31 4.87
CA PHE A 179 -13.09 -9.09 5.14
C PHE A 179 -13.91 -8.65 3.93
N THR A 180 -13.29 -8.53 2.76
CA THR A 180 -13.97 -8.13 1.52
C THR A 180 -15.18 -9.02 1.19
N ASP A 181 -15.07 -10.34 1.40
CA ASP A 181 -16.16 -11.30 1.17
C ASP A 181 -17.37 -11.09 2.11
N ARG A 182 -17.16 -10.47 3.27
CA ARG A 182 -18.17 -10.30 4.34
C ARG A 182 -18.78 -8.91 4.40
N VAL A 183 -18.21 -7.94 3.70
CA VAL A 183 -18.68 -6.54 3.67
C VAL A 183 -19.53 -6.35 2.41
N PRO A 184 -20.86 -6.20 2.52
CA PRO A 184 -21.69 -5.86 1.38
C PRO A 184 -21.29 -4.49 0.81
N LEU A 185 -21.26 -4.36 -0.51
CA LEU A 185 -21.04 -3.07 -1.19
C LEU A 185 -22.05 -1.99 -0.78
N THR A 186 -23.24 -2.40 -0.29
CA THR A 186 -24.32 -1.51 0.18
C THR A 186 -24.05 -0.85 1.53
N ASN A 187 -23.05 -1.30 2.29
CA ASN A 187 -22.75 -0.79 3.63
C ASN A 187 -21.75 0.40 3.62
N SER A 188 -21.41 0.94 2.45
CA SER A 188 -20.48 2.07 2.31
C SER A 188 -21.01 3.38 2.90
N SER A 189 -22.32 3.50 3.11
CA SER A 189 -22.99 4.77 3.44
C SER A 189 -23.57 4.84 4.85
N ASN A 190 -23.57 3.76 5.64
CA ASN A 190 -24.08 3.77 7.01
C ASN A 190 -23.40 2.73 7.92
N PRO A 191 -22.58 3.15 8.92
CA PRO A 191 -21.96 2.24 9.87
C PRO A 191 -22.97 1.80 10.93
N ASP A 192 -23.83 0.86 10.56
CA ASP A 192 -24.79 0.24 11.48
C ASP A 192 -24.07 -0.67 12.50
N VAL A 193 -24.71 -1.04 13.61
CA VAL A 193 -24.08 -1.82 14.70
C VAL A 193 -23.49 -3.15 14.20
N HIS A 194 -24.19 -3.83 13.28
CA HIS A 194 -23.71 -5.06 12.63
C HIS A 194 -22.45 -4.86 11.78
N SER A 195 -22.20 -3.64 11.31
CA SER A 195 -20.95 -3.27 10.62
C SER A 195 -19.78 -3.17 11.59
N TYR A 196 -20.04 -2.82 12.85
CA TYR A 196 -18.98 -2.64 13.85
C TYR A 196 -18.45 -3.96 14.42
N ASP A 197 -19.31 -4.95 14.66
CA ASP A 197 -18.85 -6.28 15.12
C ASP A 197 -17.89 -6.91 14.10
N LEU A 198 -18.21 -6.79 12.81
CA LEU A 198 -17.33 -7.26 11.73
C LEU A 198 -15.97 -6.56 11.76
N VAL A 199 -15.94 -5.24 12.03
CA VAL A 199 -14.70 -4.47 12.19
C VAL A 199 -13.85 -5.04 13.33
N LEU A 200 -14.46 -5.38 14.48
CA LEU A 200 -13.74 -5.94 15.62
C LEU A 200 -13.21 -7.35 15.37
N GLU A 201 -13.95 -8.18 14.64
CA GLU A 201 -13.50 -9.51 14.24
C GLU A 201 -12.29 -9.45 13.30
N VAL A 202 -12.31 -8.50 12.36
CA VAL A 202 -11.21 -8.32 11.40
C VAL A 202 -9.99 -7.74 12.08
N ASP A 203 -10.18 -6.80 13.00
CA ASP A 203 -9.11 -6.30 13.86
C ASP A 203 -8.47 -7.43 14.68
N ALA A 204 -9.27 -8.34 15.23
CA ALA A 204 -8.75 -9.50 15.95
C ALA A 204 -7.91 -10.42 15.02
N ALA A 205 -8.35 -10.64 13.79
CA ALA A 205 -7.60 -11.42 12.81
C ALA A 205 -6.28 -10.74 12.38
N ILE A 206 -6.28 -9.41 12.20
CA ILE A 206 -5.06 -8.64 11.94
C ILE A 206 -4.13 -8.67 13.15
N GLY A 207 -4.66 -8.51 14.36
CA GLY A 207 -3.90 -8.62 15.60
C GLY A 207 -3.22 -9.97 15.76
N GLN A 208 -3.96 -11.08 15.52
CA GLN A 208 -3.38 -12.42 15.53
C GLN A 208 -2.31 -12.59 14.46
N PHE A 209 -2.51 -12.05 13.26
CA PHE A 209 -1.50 -12.07 12.22
C PHE A 209 -0.19 -11.38 12.65
N ILE A 210 -0.29 -10.21 13.31
CA ILE A 210 0.89 -9.49 13.84
C ILE A 210 1.61 -10.34 14.89
N GLU A 211 0.86 -10.99 15.79
CA GLU A 211 1.45 -11.87 16.80
C GLU A 211 2.11 -13.12 16.21
N ASP A 212 1.55 -13.65 15.13
CA ASP A 212 2.08 -14.82 14.43
C ASP A 212 3.20 -14.50 13.43
N LEU A 213 3.61 -13.23 13.31
CA LEU A 213 4.72 -12.87 12.44
C LEU A 213 6.02 -13.56 12.93
N PRO A 214 6.85 -14.09 12.02
CA PRO A 214 8.18 -14.57 12.39
C PRO A 214 8.96 -13.46 13.12
N PRO A 215 9.75 -13.78 14.16
CA PRO A 215 10.43 -12.76 14.97
C PRO A 215 11.28 -11.78 14.16
N PHE A 216 11.87 -12.22 13.05
CA PHE A 216 12.68 -11.37 12.18
C PHE A 216 11.88 -10.37 11.33
N LEU A 217 10.55 -10.51 11.23
CA LEU A 217 9.62 -9.58 10.58
C LEU A 217 8.79 -8.76 11.58
N LYS A 218 8.81 -9.07 12.88
CA LYS A 218 8.15 -8.25 13.89
C LYS A 218 8.84 -6.89 14.01
N PHE A 219 8.05 -5.87 14.34
CA PHE A 219 8.62 -4.61 14.82
C PHE A 219 9.32 -4.85 16.15
N ASN A 220 10.61 -4.55 16.23
CA ASN A 220 11.38 -4.62 17.47
C ASN A 220 11.71 -3.19 17.89
N THR A 221 11.19 -2.78 19.06
CA THR A 221 11.58 -1.55 19.76
C THR A 221 13.00 -1.62 20.30
N ASP A 222 13.50 -2.82 20.59
CA ASP A 222 14.88 -3.03 21.07
C ASP A 222 15.87 -2.89 19.92
N GLU A 223 16.77 -1.91 20.07
CA GLU A 223 17.66 -1.39 19.04
C GLU A 223 18.38 -2.49 18.23
N PRO A 224 17.96 -2.75 16.97
CA PRO A 224 18.73 -3.60 16.06
C PRO A 224 20.17 -3.09 15.89
N GLN A 225 20.39 -1.80 16.14
CA GLN A 225 21.68 -1.13 16.09
C GLN A 225 22.72 -1.78 17.01
N GLN A 226 22.31 -2.34 18.16
CA GLN A 226 23.22 -3.01 19.11
C GLN A 226 23.66 -4.41 18.67
N LEU A 227 22.96 -5.02 17.69
CA LEU A 227 23.35 -6.34 17.18
C LEU A 227 24.65 -6.23 16.33
N PRO A 228 25.47 -7.29 16.23
CA PRO A 228 26.62 -7.29 15.34
C PRO A 228 26.22 -7.00 13.89
N ALA A 229 27.08 -6.34 13.12
CA ALA A 229 26.83 -6.08 11.68
C ALA A 229 26.63 -7.38 10.86
N THR A 230 27.15 -8.50 11.35
CA THR A 230 27.02 -9.84 10.78
C THR A 230 25.70 -10.53 11.13
N ASP A 231 24.86 -9.91 11.97
CA ASP A 231 23.59 -10.48 12.37
C ASP A 231 22.64 -10.61 11.16
N THR A 232 21.98 -11.76 11.04
CA THR A 232 21.03 -12.04 9.95
C THR A 232 19.88 -11.03 9.93
N HIS A 233 19.52 -10.45 11.09
CA HIS A 233 18.53 -9.40 11.24
C HIS A 233 18.91 -8.06 10.59
N LYS A 234 20.20 -7.85 10.26
CA LYS A 234 20.74 -6.65 9.60
C LYS A 234 20.92 -6.79 8.09
N LYS A 235 20.55 -7.92 7.48
CA LYS A 235 20.59 -8.07 6.02
C LYS A 235 19.69 -7.00 5.38
N PRO A 236 20.16 -6.21 4.39
CA PRO A 236 19.37 -5.12 3.79
C PRO A 236 17.99 -5.57 3.30
N GLY A 237 17.90 -6.74 2.66
CA GLY A 237 16.64 -7.31 2.21
C GLY A 237 15.66 -7.55 3.36
N LEU A 238 16.15 -8.03 4.51
CA LEU A 238 15.31 -8.33 5.67
C LEU A 238 14.82 -7.06 6.39
N ILE A 239 15.66 -6.02 6.43
CA ILE A 239 15.27 -4.68 6.92
C ILE A 239 14.10 -4.15 6.09
N ILE A 240 14.21 -4.21 4.76
CA ILE A 240 13.15 -3.76 3.84
C ILE A 240 11.87 -4.59 4.04
N GLN A 241 12.00 -5.93 4.09
CA GLN A 241 10.87 -6.83 4.30
C GLN A 241 10.12 -6.54 5.61
N ARG A 242 10.86 -6.35 6.72
CA ARG A 242 10.29 -6.00 8.03
C ARG A 242 9.59 -4.66 7.97
N HIS A 243 10.24 -3.64 7.42
CA HIS A 243 9.68 -2.30 7.30
C HIS A 243 8.37 -2.30 6.51
N VAL A 244 8.38 -2.84 5.27
CA VAL A 244 7.19 -2.85 4.40
C VAL A 244 6.04 -3.64 5.04
N MET A 245 6.33 -4.76 5.70
CA MET A 245 5.31 -5.56 6.39
C MET A 245 4.64 -4.78 7.52
N ASN A 246 5.43 -4.15 8.41
CA ASN A 246 4.90 -3.41 9.57
C ASN A 246 4.16 -2.14 9.15
N VAL A 247 4.70 -1.35 8.22
CA VAL A 247 4.01 -0.17 7.68
C VAL A 247 2.66 -0.58 7.09
N PHE A 248 2.64 -1.63 6.27
CA PHE A 248 1.42 -2.03 5.57
C PHE A 248 0.35 -2.60 6.50
N VAL A 249 0.70 -3.52 7.41
CA VAL A 249 -0.28 -4.14 8.33
C VAL A 249 -0.91 -3.11 9.26
N HIS A 250 -0.11 -2.19 9.81
CA HIS A 250 -0.61 -1.12 10.66
C HIS A 250 -1.40 -0.08 9.85
N GLY A 251 -1.01 0.21 8.60
CA GLY A 251 -1.80 1.03 7.69
C GLY A 251 -3.20 0.46 7.40
N GLN A 252 -3.32 -0.85 7.19
CA GLN A 252 -4.61 -1.52 7.04
C GLN A 252 -5.46 -1.42 8.31
N ARG A 253 -4.83 -1.57 9.47
CA ARG A 253 -5.48 -1.45 10.78
C ARG A 253 -5.96 -0.02 11.06
N CYS A 254 -5.19 0.99 10.67
CA CYS A 254 -5.64 2.39 10.68
C CYS A 254 -6.87 2.58 9.79
N LYS A 255 -6.82 2.14 8.51
CA LYS A 255 -7.95 2.27 7.57
C LYS A 255 -9.22 1.61 8.11
N LEU A 256 -9.09 0.46 8.77
CA LEU A 256 -10.21 -0.28 9.35
C LEU A 256 -10.92 0.52 10.46
N HIS A 257 -10.16 1.21 11.32
CA HIS A 257 -10.72 1.92 12.48
C HIS A 257 -10.97 3.42 12.28
N LEU A 258 -10.41 4.03 11.21
CA LEU A 258 -10.55 5.46 10.91
C LEU A 258 -12.00 5.97 10.95
N PRO A 259 -13.02 5.26 10.41
CA PRO A 259 -14.42 5.72 10.48
C PRO A 259 -14.96 5.90 11.91
N TYR A 260 -14.34 5.26 12.89
CA TYR A 260 -14.75 5.28 14.30
C TYR A 260 -13.90 6.23 15.16
N LEU A 261 -12.95 6.97 14.56
CA LEU A 261 -11.99 7.80 15.30
C LEU A 261 -12.70 8.92 16.08
N ALA A 262 -13.53 9.72 15.40
CA ALA A 262 -14.26 10.83 16.01
C ALA A 262 -15.32 10.34 17.01
N ARG A 263 -16.11 9.33 16.62
CA ARG A 263 -17.11 8.71 17.50
C ARG A 263 -16.48 8.13 18.76
N GLY A 264 -15.33 7.47 18.65
CA GLY A 264 -14.61 6.92 19.79
C GLY A 264 -14.03 7.96 20.77
N ALA A 265 -14.06 9.25 20.44
CA ALA A 265 -13.70 10.32 21.38
C ALA A 265 -14.86 10.69 22.32
N VAL A 266 -16.11 10.40 21.92
CA VAL A 266 -17.33 10.79 22.65
C VAL A 266 -18.17 9.60 23.10
N GLU A 267 -18.21 8.52 22.32
CA GLU A 267 -18.99 7.31 22.56
C GLU A 267 -18.10 6.17 23.11
N PRO A 268 -18.30 5.69 24.35
CA PRO A 268 -17.49 4.63 24.97
C PRO A 268 -17.44 3.33 24.17
N THR A 269 -18.51 3.01 23.44
CA THR A 269 -18.62 1.83 22.56
C THR A 269 -17.48 1.77 21.53
N TYR A 270 -17.05 2.93 21.00
CA TYR A 270 -16.03 3.01 19.95
C TYR A 270 -14.64 3.40 20.47
N ALA A 271 -14.47 3.55 21.79
CA ALA A 271 -13.21 3.95 22.41
C ALA A 271 -12.06 2.97 22.09
N ARG A 272 -12.36 1.67 21.98
CA ARG A 272 -11.38 0.65 21.55
C ARG A 272 -10.88 0.94 20.14
N SER A 273 -11.77 1.26 19.19
CA SER A 273 -11.38 1.60 17.82
C SER A 273 -10.49 2.82 17.75
N ARG A 274 -10.84 3.90 18.46
CA ARG A 274 -10.02 5.10 18.52
C ARG A 274 -8.60 4.75 19.01
N ARG A 275 -8.49 4.03 20.12
CA ARG A 275 -7.19 3.59 20.66
C ARG A 275 -6.37 2.81 19.64
N VAL A 276 -6.95 1.75 19.08
CA VAL A 276 -6.26 0.88 18.10
C VAL A 276 -5.83 1.66 16.85
N CYS A 277 -6.67 2.60 16.38
CA CYS A 277 -6.35 3.46 15.25
C CYS A 277 -5.11 4.33 15.52
N LEU A 278 -5.07 4.98 16.69
CA LEU A 278 -3.94 5.83 17.10
C LEU A 278 -2.66 5.03 17.31
N ASP A 279 -2.75 3.89 18.01
CA ASP A 279 -1.59 3.03 18.26
C ASP A 279 -1.00 2.50 16.94
N SER A 280 -1.87 2.14 15.99
CA SER A 280 -1.44 1.71 14.66
C SER A 280 -0.81 2.85 13.86
N ALA A 281 -1.36 4.06 13.95
CA ALA A 281 -0.80 5.23 13.26
C ALA A 281 0.60 5.55 13.80
N ARG A 282 0.78 5.56 15.12
CA ARG A 282 2.10 5.73 15.76
C ARG A 282 3.08 4.65 15.32
N MET A 283 2.65 3.40 15.22
CA MET A 283 3.51 2.31 14.77
C MET A 283 4.03 2.52 13.34
N VAL A 284 3.19 3.04 12.43
CA VAL A 284 3.63 3.42 11.08
C VAL A 284 4.72 4.49 11.13
N ILE A 285 4.50 5.57 11.90
CA ILE A 285 5.46 6.67 12.04
C ILE A 285 6.78 6.20 12.66
N GLN A 286 6.72 5.38 13.71
CA GLN A 286 7.89 4.78 14.36
C GLN A 286 8.67 3.87 13.41
N THR A 287 7.98 3.09 12.58
CA THR A 287 8.61 2.20 11.59
C THR A 287 9.33 2.98 10.49
N GLU A 288 8.80 4.13 10.07
CA GLU A 288 9.49 5.06 9.16
C GLU A 288 10.75 5.64 9.80
N HIS A 289 10.65 6.14 11.03
CA HIS A 289 11.80 6.71 11.75
C HIS A 289 12.89 5.67 12.02
N GLN A 290 12.52 4.42 12.29
CA GLN A 290 13.48 3.34 12.44
C GLN A 290 14.27 3.11 11.15
N LEU A 291 13.58 3.10 10.00
CA LEU A 291 14.23 2.89 8.71
C LEU A 291 15.15 4.05 8.32
N GLU A 292 14.81 5.30 8.67
CA GLU A 292 15.69 6.47 8.42
C GLU A 292 17.04 6.35 9.11
N LYS A 293 17.11 5.64 10.24
CA LYS A 293 18.35 5.36 10.97
C LYS A 293 19.17 4.22 10.34
N GLU A 294 18.60 3.46 9.42
CA GLU A 294 19.27 2.35 8.75
C GLU A 294 20.07 2.83 7.53
N ALA A 295 21.28 2.30 7.36
CA ALA A 295 22.15 2.61 6.22
C ALA A 295 21.74 1.82 4.96
N THR A 296 20.53 2.08 4.44
CA THR A 296 19.97 1.41 3.26
C THR A 296 19.65 2.38 2.12
N THR A 297 19.94 1.98 0.89
CA THR A 297 19.55 2.74 -0.31
C THR A 297 18.05 2.80 -0.51
N PHE A 298 17.29 1.90 0.14
CA PHE A 298 15.83 1.91 0.11
C PHE A 298 15.24 3.19 0.71
N ASN A 299 15.96 3.90 1.59
CA ASN A 299 15.49 5.15 2.18
C ASN A 299 15.11 6.21 1.14
N SER A 300 15.80 6.28 0.00
CA SER A 300 15.52 7.28 -1.03
C SER A 300 14.32 6.93 -1.91
N THR A 301 13.82 5.69 -1.86
CA THR A 301 12.74 5.21 -2.75
C THR A 301 11.54 4.64 -2.01
N ARG A 302 11.61 4.43 -0.68
CA ARG A 302 10.54 3.79 0.11
C ARG A 302 9.17 4.45 -0.03
N LEU A 303 9.12 5.79 -0.03
CA LEU A 303 7.87 6.57 -0.15
C LEU A 303 7.34 6.62 -1.59
N ARG A 304 8.06 6.03 -2.57
CA ARG A 304 7.50 5.73 -3.90
C ARG A 304 6.69 4.44 -3.90
N LEU A 305 6.84 3.57 -2.89
CA LEU A 305 6.01 2.38 -2.82
C LEU A 305 4.58 2.75 -2.46
N CYS A 306 3.63 2.50 -3.37
CA CYS A 306 2.23 2.91 -3.22
C CYS A 306 1.61 2.42 -1.91
N LEU A 307 1.90 1.17 -1.51
CA LEU A 307 1.41 0.58 -0.26
C LEU A 307 1.96 1.30 0.99
N VAL A 308 3.26 1.66 0.96
CA VAL A 308 3.93 2.38 2.05
C VAL A 308 3.37 3.79 2.14
N LEU A 309 3.37 4.50 1.01
CA LEU A 309 2.89 5.88 0.90
C LEU A 309 1.44 6.01 1.39
N HIS A 310 0.56 5.12 0.92
CA HIS A 310 -0.83 5.09 1.36
C HIS A 310 -0.97 4.84 2.87
N SER A 311 -0.17 3.93 3.43
CA SER A 311 -0.21 3.62 4.87
C SER A 311 0.26 4.80 5.72
N VAL A 312 1.34 5.48 5.30
CA VAL A 312 1.84 6.72 5.91
C VAL A 312 0.76 7.80 5.86
N PHE A 313 0.09 8.00 4.72
CA PHE A 313 -0.96 9.01 4.60
C PHE A 313 -2.15 8.76 5.51
N ILE A 314 -2.63 7.53 5.58
CA ILE A 314 -3.72 7.18 6.50
C ILE A 314 -3.28 7.41 7.95
N ALA A 315 -2.05 7.02 8.33
CA ALA A 315 -1.53 7.28 9.67
C ALA A 315 -1.45 8.79 9.99
N SER A 316 -0.96 9.61 9.05
CA SER A 316 -0.90 11.06 9.23
C SER A 316 -2.30 11.68 9.37
N ILE A 317 -3.27 11.26 8.56
CA ILE A 317 -4.68 11.69 8.69
C ILE A 317 -5.20 11.38 10.09
N VAL A 318 -4.98 10.16 10.59
CA VAL A 318 -5.41 9.74 11.93
C VAL A 318 -4.85 10.66 13.01
N LEU A 319 -3.54 10.92 13.01
CA LEU A 319 -2.88 11.74 14.03
C LEU A 319 -3.28 13.21 13.95
N ILE A 320 -3.47 13.75 12.74
CA ILE A 320 -3.94 15.13 12.54
C ILE A 320 -5.38 15.28 13.04
N LEU A 321 -6.27 14.35 12.68
CA LEU A 321 -7.65 14.37 13.15
C LEU A 321 -7.71 14.24 14.67
N ASP A 322 -6.87 13.39 15.27
CA ASP A 322 -6.81 13.23 16.71
C ASP A 322 -6.34 14.50 17.44
N PHE A 323 -5.37 15.20 16.86
CA PHE A 323 -4.94 16.50 17.35
C PHE A 323 -6.09 17.52 17.31
N CYS A 324 -6.84 17.56 16.20
CA CYS A 324 -8.00 18.45 16.03
C CYS A 324 -9.16 18.12 16.98
N LEU A 325 -9.36 16.85 17.31
CA LEU A 325 -10.48 16.35 18.12
C LEU A 325 -10.22 16.43 19.63
N GLY A 326 -8.99 16.21 20.08
CA GLY A 326 -8.77 16.01 21.51
C GLY A 326 -8.78 17.32 22.31
N ALA A 327 -9.68 17.37 23.28
CA ALA A 327 -9.85 18.49 24.20
C ALA A 327 -8.91 18.44 25.42
N ASP A 328 -8.28 17.28 25.69
CA ASP A 328 -7.50 17.05 26.91
C ASP A 328 -6.13 17.75 26.89
N ALA A 329 -5.84 18.53 27.93
CA ALA A 329 -4.60 19.28 28.06
C ALA A 329 -3.40 18.38 28.37
N ASP A 330 -3.59 17.26 29.06
CA ASP A 330 -2.48 16.41 29.55
C ASP A 330 -1.86 15.57 28.41
N GLU A 331 -2.65 15.18 27.42
CA GLU A 331 -2.18 14.46 26.22
C GLU A 331 -1.77 15.40 25.07
N LYS A 332 -1.87 16.72 25.27
CA LYS A 332 -1.68 17.71 24.19
C LYS A 332 -0.26 17.72 23.64
N ASP A 333 0.73 17.49 24.48
CA ASP A 333 2.14 17.49 24.06
C ASP A 333 2.49 16.23 23.26
N GLN A 334 2.01 15.05 23.67
CA GLN A 334 2.18 13.82 22.88
C GLN A 334 1.49 13.94 21.52
N ARG A 335 0.25 14.43 21.47
CA ARG A 335 -0.48 14.64 20.20
C ARG A 335 0.23 15.66 19.32
N ARG A 336 0.84 16.69 19.89
CA ARG A 336 1.67 17.64 19.15
C ARG A 336 2.92 16.96 18.57
N GLN A 337 3.59 16.12 19.34
CA GLN A 337 4.76 15.38 18.85
C GLN A 337 4.38 14.43 17.72
N ASP A 338 3.31 13.65 17.89
CA ASP A 338 2.77 12.74 16.88
C ASP A 338 2.46 13.49 15.56
N LEU A 339 1.82 14.66 15.66
CA LEU A 339 1.54 15.54 14.52
C LEU A 339 2.81 16.00 13.80
N LEU A 340 3.84 16.41 14.55
CA LEU A 340 5.09 16.90 13.98
C LEU A 340 5.86 15.81 13.24
N GLU A 341 5.98 14.63 13.85
CA GLU A 341 6.64 13.48 13.24
C GLU A 341 5.92 13.03 11.96
N ALA A 342 4.58 13.00 11.99
CA ALA A 342 3.79 12.71 10.80
C ALA A 342 3.96 13.77 9.71
N TRP A 343 4.06 15.06 10.07
CA TRP A 343 4.27 16.14 9.11
C TRP A 343 5.65 16.07 8.44
N ASP A 344 6.70 15.79 9.21
CA ASP A 344 8.07 15.67 8.68
C ASP A 344 8.17 14.58 7.61
N ILE A 345 7.54 13.41 7.84
CA ILE A 345 7.51 12.32 6.85
C ILE A 345 6.72 12.73 5.60
N LEU A 346 5.60 13.43 5.77
CA LEU A 346 4.82 13.93 4.62
C LEU A 346 5.62 14.92 3.77
N GLU A 347 6.41 15.81 4.39
CA GLU A 347 7.30 16.73 3.65
C GLU A 347 8.38 15.97 2.88
N ALA A 348 8.99 14.94 3.48
CA ALA A 348 9.92 14.08 2.75
C ALA A 348 9.25 13.35 1.56
N ALA A 349 7.99 12.94 1.70
CA ALA A 349 7.22 12.29 0.64
C ALA A 349 6.88 13.24 -0.54
N LYS A 350 6.88 14.56 -0.34
CA LYS A 350 6.53 15.55 -1.36
C LYS A 350 7.53 15.58 -2.50
N GLU A 351 8.81 15.47 -2.19
CA GLU A 351 9.89 15.40 -3.17
C GLU A 351 9.86 14.09 -3.97
N LEU A 352 9.20 13.05 -3.45
CA LEU A 352 9.23 11.71 -4.01
C LEU A 352 7.95 11.34 -4.78
N SER A 353 6.84 12.02 -4.53
CA SER A 353 5.53 11.68 -5.08
C SER A 353 4.63 12.92 -5.24
N ARG A 354 4.17 13.19 -6.47
CA ARG A 354 3.31 14.35 -6.78
C ARG A 354 1.95 14.33 -6.08
N PRO A 355 1.27 13.17 -5.92
CA PRO A 355 0.05 13.08 -5.13
C PRO A 355 0.16 13.63 -3.70
N THR A 356 1.35 13.59 -3.10
CA THR A 356 1.61 14.06 -1.72
C THR A 356 1.31 15.56 -1.54
N ALA A 357 1.63 16.41 -2.53
CA ALA A 357 1.48 17.85 -2.39
C ALA A 357 0.01 18.28 -2.18
N ARG A 358 -0.91 17.66 -2.92
CA ARG A 358 -2.36 17.94 -2.77
C ARG A 358 -2.92 17.45 -1.43
N ILE A 359 -2.40 16.35 -0.91
CA ILE A 359 -2.82 15.82 0.39
C ILE A 359 -2.36 16.74 1.51
N GLN A 360 -1.13 17.23 1.45
CA GLN A 360 -0.67 18.26 2.38
C GLN A 360 -1.55 19.52 2.29
N ASP A 361 -1.97 19.95 1.11
CA ASP A 361 -2.87 21.10 0.97
C ASP A 361 -4.20 20.86 1.68
N LEU A 362 -4.79 19.68 1.54
CA LEU A 362 -6.03 19.29 2.22
C LEU A 362 -5.84 19.22 3.73
N LEU A 363 -4.76 18.57 4.20
CA LEU A 363 -4.43 18.48 5.62
C LEU A 363 -4.19 19.88 6.21
N THR A 364 -3.51 20.76 5.49
CA THR A 364 -3.32 22.16 5.87
C THR A 364 -4.66 22.89 6.01
N GLN A 365 -5.60 22.66 5.09
CA GLN A 365 -6.94 23.26 5.17
C GLN A 365 -7.72 22.76 6.39
N VAL A 366 -7.67 21.46 6.70
CA VAL A 366 -8.26 20.88 7.92
C VAL A 366 -7.64 21.53 9.16
N MET A 367 -6.32 21.60 9.23
CA MET A 367 -5.61 22.22 10.35
C MET A 367 -5.99 23.70 10.53
N LYS A 368 -6.07 24.47 9.44
CA LYS A 368 -6.53 25.87 9.46
C LYS A 368 -7.96 25.99 9.98
N LYS A 369 -8.89 25.15 9.50
CA LYS A 369 -10.29 25.12 9.95
C LYS A 369 -10.38 24.88 11.46
N HIS A 370 -9.53 24.01 12.00
CA HIS A 370 -9.48 23.68 13.43
C HIS A 370 -8.51 24.55 14.25
N LYS A 371 -8.01 25.67 13.68
CA LYS A 371 -7.09 26.62 14.34
C LYS A 371 -5.82 25.96 14.88
N VAL A 372 -5.33 24.93 14.21
CA VAL A 372 -4.08 24.25 14.53
C VAL A 372 -2.93 24.93 13.80
N THR A 373 -1.98 25.46 14.56
CA THR A 373 -0.75 26.05 14.02
C THR A 373 0.40 25.05 14.18
N LEU A 374 1.02 24.62 13.08
CA LEU A 374 2.29 23.91 13.14
C LEU A 374 3.38 24.89 13.58
N PRO A 375 4.22 24.56 14.57
CA PRO A 375 5.46 25.30 14.75
C PRO A 375 6.30 25.09 13.48
N VAL A 376 6.73 26.19 12.86
CA VAL A 376 7.67 26.16 11.75
C VAL A 376 8.91 25.39 12.22
N GLY A 377 9.11 24.19 11.67
CA GLY A 377 10.27 23.36 11.99
C GLY A 377 11.55 24.13 11.66
N LYS A 378 12.54 24.06 12.55
CA LYS A 378 13.89 24.57 12.29
C LYS A 378 14.36 24.03 10.94
N GLU A 379 14.86 24.91 10.07
CA GLU A 379 15.52 24.55 8.82
C GLU A 379 16.50 23.40 9.09
N ARG A 380 16.11 22.17 8.73
CA ARG A 380 17.06 21.04 8.67
C ARG A 380 17.97 21.34 7.48
N GLN A 381 19.29 21.31 7.73
CA GLN A 381 20.28 21.34 6.66
C GLN A 381 19.94 20.24 5.66
N ARG A 382 19.59 20.65 4.44
CA ARG A 382 19.30 19.78 3.30
C ARG A 382 20.41 18.74 3.18
N PRO A 383 20.11 17.44 3.05
CA PRO A 383 21.08 16.51 2.48
C PRO A 383 21.41 17.06 1.09
N VAL A 384 22.67 17.41 0.87
CA VAL A 384 23.17 17.89 -0.42
C VAL A 384 22.92 16.77 -1.43
N GLY A 385 21.90 16.90 -2.28
CA GLY A 385 21.58 15.90 -3.30
C GLY A 385 20.14 15.83 -3.82
N CYS A 386 19.18 16.59 -3.28
CA CYS A 386 17.77 16.51 -3.71
C CYS A 386 17.22 17.86 -4.20
N GLU A 387 17.98 18.60 -5.01
CA GLU A 387 17.46 19.80 -5.67
C GLU A 387 17.27 19.53 -7.17
N ASN A 388 16.02 19.71 -7.61
CA ASN A 388 15.55 19.75 -8.99
C ASN A 388 15.13 18.40 -9.61
N LEU A 389 13.91 17.96 -9.28
CA LEU A 389 13.14 17.04 -10.12
C LEU A 389 12.26 17.85 -11.08
N PRO A 390 12.36 17.66 -12.42
CA PRO A 390 11.47 18.32 -13.36
C PRO A 390 10.08 17.66 -13.39
N PRO A 391 9.00 18.42 -13.66
CA PRO A 391 7.69 17.84 -13.93
C PRO A 391 7.69 17.10 -15.27
N THR A 392 6.92 16.01 -15.35
CA THR A 392 6.75 15.16 -16.54
C THR A 392 5.73 15.80 -17.48
N PRO A 393 5.97 15.75 -18.80
CA PRO A 393 5.13 16.42 -19.79
C PRO A 393 3.80 15.68 -20.01
N SER A 394 2.73 16.47 -20.07
CA SER A 394 1.35 16.07 -20.35
C SER A 394 1.16 15.56 -21.80
N SER A 395 0.36 14.52 -21.98
CA SER A 395 -0.08 14.05 -23.30
C SER A 395 -1.55 14.40 -23.52
N SER A 396 -1.78 15.42 -24.35
CA SER A 396 -3.08 15.97 -24.71
C SER A 396 -4.00 14.94 -25.38
N THR A 397 -5.25 14.81 -24.94
CA THR A 397 -6.40 14.71 -25.88
C THR A 397 -7.73 15.13 -25.23
N ALA A 398 -8.59 15.74 -26.06
CA ALA A 398 -9.73 16.58 -25.71
C ALA A 398 -11.05 15.84 -25.41
N MET A 399 -11.82 16.48 -24.50
CA MET A 399 -13.26 16.79 -24.52
C MET A 399 -14.31 15.69 -24.75
N LEU A 400 -15.20 15.56 -23.77
CA LEU A 400 -16.65 15.68 -23.99
C LEU A 400 -17.23 16.58 -22.88
N SER A 401 -17.60 17.81 -23.26
CA SER A 401 -18.30 18.78 -22.43
C SER A 401 -19.80 18.75 -22.72
N ASN A 402 -20.58 19.02 -21.68
CA ASN A 402 -21.89 19.66 -21.64
C ASN A 402 -22.07 20.00 -20.14
N GLY A 403 -22.17 21.22 -19.61
CA GLY A 403 -22.41 22.55 -20.15
C GLY A 403 -23.47 23.22 -19.25
N THR A 404 -23.08 24.08 -18.29
CA THR A 404 -23.86 25.27 -17.81
C THR A 404 -23.07 26.10 -16.78
N THR A 405 -23.34 27.42 -16.79
CA THR A 405 -22.53 28.55 -16.27
C THR A 405 -22.93 29.06 -14.86
N PRO A 406 -22.15 30.00 -14.25
CA PRO A 406 -22.04 30.21 -12.80
C PRO A 406 -22.84 31.43 -12.26
N ASN A 407 -22.98 31.53 -10.93
CA ASN A 407 -23.18 32.81 -10.23
C ASN A 407 -22.75 32.77 -8.75
N ASP A 408 -22.08 33.85 -8.33
CA ASP A 408 -21.50 34.14 -7.01
C ASP A 408 -22.53 34.55 -5.92
N ALA A 409 -22.22 34.27 -4.64
CA ALA A 409 -22.46 35.18 -3.50
C ALA A 409 -21.79 34.69 -2.19
N ILE A 410 -21.14 35.61 -1.47
CA ILE A 410 -20.45 35.46 -0.18
C ILE A 410 -21.37 35.92 0.99
N ALA A 411 -21.16 35.31 2.18
CA ALA A 411 -21.57 35.66 3.56
C ALA A 411 -22.84 34.95 4.11
N SER A 412 -22.92 34.47 5.37
CA SER A 412 -22.23 34.84 6.62
C SER A 412 -22.21 33.71 7.70
N VAL A 413 -21.27 33.83 8.64
CA VAL A 413 -20.81 32.86 9.67
C VAL A 413 -21.42 33.11 11.08
N GLN A 414 -22.40 33.99 11.23
CA GLN A 414 -22.58 34.72 12.50
C GLN A 414 -23.55 34.12 13.54
N GLU A 415 -23.87 32.83 13.51
CA GLU A 415 -24.66 32.15 14.58
C GLU A 415 -24.02 30.82 15.01
N LEU A 416 -22.80 30.93 15.53
CA LEU A 416 -21.85 29.84 15.80
C LEU A 416 -21.91 29.23 17.22
N SER A 417 -22.88 29.51 18.09
CA SER A 417 -22.48 29.67 19.52
C SER A 417 -23.02 28.72 20.59
N ASP A 418 -24.27 28.26 20.61
CA ASP A 418 -24.84 27.96 21.94
C ASP A 418 -25.01 26.47 22.26
N MET A 419 -23.91 25.89 22.74
CA MET A 419 -23.85 24.83 23.77
C MET A 419 -23.80 23.33 23.37
N GLY A 420 -22.72 22.89 22.72
CA GLY A 420 -22.16 21.56 22.98
C GLY A 420 -21.94 20.66 21.75
N LEU A 421 -20.66 20.45 21.40
CA LEU A 421 -20.13 19.39 20.53
C LEU A 421 -20.91 19.12 19.21
N ASN A 422 -21.23 20.15 18.42
CA ASN A 422 -21.70 19.95 17.04
C ASN A 422 -20.52 19.97 16.07
N MET A 423 -20.01 18.79 15.72
CA MET A 423 -19.28 18.55 14.47
C MET A 423 -20.26 17.98 13.45
N ASP A 424 -20.63 18.76 12.44
CA ASP A 424 -21.22 18.23 11.21
C ASP A 424 -20.07 17.73 10.29
N LEU A 425 -19.66 16.48 10.54
CA LEU A 425 -18.96 15.57 9.63
C LEU A 425 -19.93 14.93 8.61
N GLU A 426 -21.21 15.32 8.59
CA GLU A 426 -22.34 14.52 8.10
C GLU A 426 -22.55 14.61 6.58
N GLY A 427 -21.55 15.07 5.83
CA GLY A 427 -21.41 14.85 4.40
C GLY A 427 -20.08 14.23 4.01
N MET A 428 -19.41 13.47 4.89
CA MET A 428 -18.00 13.06 4.69
C MET A 428 -17.81 11.93 3.66
N ASP A 429 -18.07 12.22 2.39
CA ASP A 429 -17.52 11.53 1.22
C ASP A 429 -16.31 12.32 0.72
N TRP A 430 -15.14 12.00 1.26
CA TRP A 430 -13.87 12.67 0.89
C TRP A 430 -13.39 12.18 -0.50
N GLU A 431 -14.24 12.31 -1.53
CA GLU A 431 -14.76 11.15 -2.28
C GLU A 431 -13.77 10.06 -2.65
N ASN A 432 -13.99 8.90 -2.03
CA ASN A 432 -13.08 7.76 -1.97
C ASN A 432 -11.69 8.08 -1.37
N LEU A 433 -11.56 9.01 -0.42
CA LEU A 433 -10.34 9.46 0.30
C LEU A 433 -9.08 8.58 0.14
N LEU A 434 -8.29 8.62 -0.93
CA LEU A 434 -8.32 9.43 -2.16
C LEU A 434 -7.97 8.51 -3.35
N TRP A 435 -8.94 7.71 -3.82
CA TRP A 435 -9.06 6.84 -5.01
C TRP A 435 -7.88 5.91 -5.41
N GLY A 436 -6.78 5.89 -4.66
CA GLY A 436 -5.53 5.21 -5.02
C GLY A 436 -4.43 6.15 -5.55
N LEU A 437 -4.42 7.40 -5.11
CA LEU A 437 -3.41 8.47 -5.29
C LEU A 437 -3.03 8.93 -6.70
N GLU A 438 -3.32 8.19 -7.76
CA GLU A 438 -3.56 8.80 -9.07
C GLU A 438 -4.81 8.21 -9.71
N ALA A 439 -5.62 9.08 -10.30
CA ALA A 439 -6.05 8.83 -11.67
C ALA A 439 -5.31 9.85 -12.55
N PRO A 440 -5.00 9.53 -13.82
CA PRO A 440 -4.02 10.26 -14.63
C PRO A 440 -4.23 11.77 -14.61
N LEU A 441 -3.12 12.52 -14.61
CA LEU A 441 -3.17 13.88 -15.15
C LEU A 441 -3.44 13.74 -16.65
N PHE A 442 -4.71 13.92 -17.04
CA PHE A 442 -5.07 14.23 -18.42
C PHE A 442 -4.26 15.41 -18.95
#